data_AF-A0A4C1TP95-F1
#
_entry.id   AF-A0A4C1TP95-F1
#
_cell.length_a   1.000
_cell.length_b   1.000
_cell.length_c   1.000
_cell.angle_alpha   90.00
_cell.angle_beta   90.00
_cell.angle_gamma   90.00
#
_symmetry.space_group_name_H-M   'P 1'
#
loop_
_entity.id
_entity.type
_entity.pdbx_description
1 polymer ?
#
loop_
_entity_poly.entity_id
_entity_poly.type
_entity_poly.pdbx_seq_one_letter_code
_entity_poly.pdbx_strand_id
1 'polypeptide(L)'
;METVTNEQKSLFASFLEALESKEKKAQAERELQEEKYLIRTQRIYEFHERQRREAAELRQCLQYVGEHAHLLETALRAADSAGGVPLNAALVRQASALQRSMQQCICNAVRIRDLLAAAHRPHMDTLLAKMEAELGRWSAFAAGASHALVASGALLDNLHNLIAVQRRCVSEVSNSELFTSLCEDSATAETSAAGGPRRAPSAACSTPIPAD
;
A
#
# COMPACT_ATOMS: atom_id res chain seq x y z
N MET A 1 34.96 74.27 -9.49
CA MET A 1 35.33 73.29 -8.45
C MET A 1 34.12 72.51 -7.93
N GLU A 2 32.92 73.10 -7.87
CA GLU A 2 31.68 72.44 -7.39
C GLU A 2 31.13 71.32 -8.30
N THR A 3 31.37 71.39 -9.61
CA THR A 3 30.90 70.39 -10.59
C THR A 3 31.60 69.04 -10.43
N VAL A 4 32.92 69.05 -10.23
CA VAL A 4 33.75 67.86 -10.00
C VAL A 4 33.31 67.10 -8.74
N THR A 5 32.93 67.81 -7.69
CA THR A 5 32.43 67.21 -6.45
C THR A 5 31.02 66.61 -6.59
N ASN A 6 30.19 67.10 -7.51
CA ASN A 6 28.85 66.53 -7.75
C ASN A 6 28.91 65.26 -8.61
N GLU A 7 29.77 65.23 -9.62
CA GLU A 7 30.01 64.03 -10.42
C GLU A 7 30.57 62.89 -9.58
N GLN A 8 31.50 63.19 -8.67
CA GLN A 8 32.03 62.21 -7.73
C GLN A 8 30.93 61.64 -6.82
N LYS A 9 30.08 62.49 -6.23
CA LYS A 9 28.94 62.04 -5.40
C LYS A 9 27.95 61.17 -6.18
N SER A 10 27.69 61.51 -7.45
CA SER A 10 26.82 60.72 -8.33
C SER A 10 27.40 59.34 -8.64
N LEU A 11 28.70 59.25 -8.89
CA LEU A 11 29.39 57.97 -9.11
C LEU A 11 29.39 57.09 -7.86
N PHE A 12 29.60 57.68 -6.67
CA PHE A 12 29.49 56.95 -5.40
C PHE A 12 28.07 56.44 -5.15
N ALA A 13 27.05 57.26 -5.41
CA ALA A 13 25.66 56.84 -5.29
C ALA A 13 25.32 55.68 -6.25
N SER A 14 25.73 55.78 -7.51
CA SER A 14 25.56 54.72 -8.52
C SER A 14 26.29 53.43 -8.13
N PHE A 15 27.49 53.54 -7.55
CA PHE A 15 28.24 52.37 -7.08
C PHE A 15 27.56 51.69 -5.89
N LEU A 16 27.05 52.46 -4.92
CA LEU A 16 26.31 51.92 -3.78
C LEU A 16 25.00 51.24 -4.23
N GLU A 17 24.28 51.86 -5.17
CA GLU A 17 23.08 51.26 -5.78
C GLU A 17 23.40 49.96 -6.53
N ALA A 18 24.52 49.93 -7.25
CA ALA A 18 25.00 48.71 -7.91
C ALA A 18 25.34 47.61 -6.90
N LEU A 19 25.98 47.93 -5.78
CA LEU A 19 26.26 46.99 -4.70
C LEU A 19 24.97 46.48 -4.05
N GLU A 20 24.03 47.36 -3.72
CA GLU A 20 22.74 46.99 -3.12
C GLU A 20 21.94 46.09 -4.08
N SER A 21 21.93 46.41 -5.38
CA SER A 21 21.25 45.57 -6.39
C SER A 21 21.89 44.19 -6.53
N LYS A 22 23.23 44.10 -6.40
CA LYS A 22 23.96 42.84 -6.45
C LYS A 22 23.69 42.00 -5.20
N GLU A 23 23.64 42.63 -4.03
CA GLU A 23 23.30 41.98 -2.77
C GLU A 23 21.86 41.45 -2.78
N LYS A 24 20.88 42.27 -3.21
CA LYS A 24 19.49 41.85 -3.39
C LYS A 24 19.35 40.67 -4.34
N LYS A 25 20.07 40.68 -5.46
CA LYS A 25 20.09 39.55 -6.43
C LYS A 25 20.67 38.29 -5.79
N ALA A 26 21.78 38.39 -5.07
CA ALA A 26 22.39 37.26 -4.38
C ALA A 26 21.46 36.67 -3.31
N GLN A 27 20.74 37.53 -2.57
CA GLN A 27 19.76 37.10 -1.59
C GLN A 27 18.56 36.40 -2.23
N ALA A 28 17.99 36.96 -3.29
CA ALA A 28 16.90 36.33 -4.04
C ALA A 28 17.31 34.98 -4.65
N GLU A 29 18.55 34.85 -5.12
CA GLU A 29 19.06 33.58 -5.64
C GLU A 29 19.20 32.51 -4.54
N ARG A 30 19.64 32.90 -3.34
CA ARG A 30 19.68 31.99 -2.18
C ARG A 30 18.29 31.53 -1.80
N GLU A 31 17.33 32.44 -1.68
CA GLU A 31 15.94 32.13 -1.35
C GLU A 31 15.32 31.17 -2.38
N LEU A 32 15.56 31.38 -3.67
CA LEU A 32 15.12 30.48 -4.73
C LEU A 32 15.78 29.09 -4.64
N GLN A 33 17.05 29.02 -4.26
CA GLN A 33 17.73 27.74 -4.05
C GLN A 33 17.17 26.99 -2.84
N GLU A 34 16.90 27.70 -1.75
CA GLU A 34 16.26 27.16 -0.55
C GLU A 34 14.85 26.63 -0.85
N GLU A 35 14.03 27.39 -1.59
CA GLU A 35 12.71 26.95 -2.02
C GLU A 35 12.78 25.67 -2.88
N LYS A 36 13.68 25.64 -3.86
CA LYS A 36 13.91 24.44 -4.69
C LYS A 36 14.34 23.24 -3.86
N TYR A 37 15.20 23.46 -2.86
CA TYR A 37 15.65 22.42 -1.95
C TYR A 37 14.49 21.88 -1.10
N LEU A 38 13.66 22.76 -0.54
CA LEU A 38 12.48 22.38 0.24
C LEU A 38 11.48 21.59 -0.60
N ILE A 39 11.17 22.04 -1.81
CA ILE A 39 10.26 21.33 -2.73
C ILE A 39 10.81 19.94 -3.06
N ARG A 40 12.11 19.82 -3.35
CA ARG A 40 12.74 18.52 -3.63
C ARG A 40 12.65 17.60 -2.43
N THR A 41 12.92 18.12 -1.24
CA THR A 41 12.89 17.39 0.01
C THR A 41 11.48 16.91 0.34
N GLN A 42 10.47 17.78 0.18
CA GLN A 42 9.06 17.45 0.35
C GLN A 42 8.64 16.31 -0.60
N ARG A 43 9.02 16.39 -1.88
CA ARG A 43 8.69 15.33 -2.86
C ARG A 43 9.27 13.97 -2.48
N ILE A 44 10.46 13.94 -1.88
CA ILE A 44 11.10 12.71 -1.39
C ILE A 44 10.29 12.13 -0.21
N TYR A 45 9.91 12.96 0.76
CA TYR A 45 9.07 12.52 1.87
C TYR A 45 7.70 12.00 1.39
N GLU A 46 7.04 12.71 0.50
CA GLU A 46 5.75 12.30 -0.08
C GLU A 46 5.85 11.00 -0.88
N PHE A 47 6.99 10.73 -1.53
CA PHE A 47 7.24 9.48 -2.21
C PHE A 47 7.36 8.32 -1.20
N HIS A 48 8.13 8.48 -0.12
CA HIS A 48 8.28 7.47 0.91
C HIS A 48 7.00 7.23 1.73
N GLU A 49 6.21 8.27 2.00
CA GLU A 49 4.86 8.14 2.59
C GLU A 49 3.94 7.29 1.70
N ARG A 50 3.94 7.52 0.38
CA ARG A 50 3.17 6.70 -0.57
C ARG A 50 3.62 5.24 -0.56
N GLN A 51 4.93 4.98 -0.56
CA GLN A 51 5.46 3.61 -0.45
C GLN A 51 4.97 2.91 0.82
N ARG A 52 5.00 3.59 1.96
CA ARG A 52 4.57 3.05 3.26
C ARG A 52 3.08 2.75 3.31
N ARG A 53 2.26 3.70 2.84
CA ARG A 53 0.80 3.52 2.80
C ARG A 53 0.39 2.31 1.94
N GLU A 54 0.93 2.22 0.72
CA GLU A 54 0.61 1.10 -0.18
C GLU A 54 1.12 -0.23 0.41
N ALA A 55 2.30 -0.27 1.03
CA ALA A 55 2.81 -1.46 1.72
C ALA A 55 1.91 -1.91 2.89
N ALA A 56 1.40 -0.97 3.69
CA ALA A 56 0.45 -1.25 4.76
C ALA A 56 -0.88 -1.81 4.22
N GLU A 57 -1.40 -1.24 3.13
CA GLU A 57 -2.60 -1.74 2.45
C GLU A 57 -2.40 -3.16 1.88
N LEU A 58 -1.23 -3.46 1.30
CA LEU A 58 -0.90 -4.82 0.87
C LEU A 58 -0.84 -5.77 2.06
N ARG A 59 -0.23 -5.39 3.18
CA ARG A 59 -0.15 -6.22 4.39
C ARG A 59 -1.53 -6.57 4.92
N GLN A 60 -2.42 -5.59 5.00
CA GLN A 60 -3.81 -5.82 5.43
C GLN A 60 -4.55 -6.73 4.45
N CYS A 61 -4.34 -6.54 3.14
CA CYS A 61 -4.92 -7.42 2.13
C CYS A 61 -4.45 -8.87 2.26
N LEU A 62 -3.15 -9.10 2.49
CA LEU A 62 -2.59 -10.43 2.71
C LEU A 62 -3.16 -11.11 3.95
N GLN A 63 -3.44 -10.35 5.02
CA GLN A 63 -4.13 -10.87 6.20
C GLN A 63 -5.55 -11.36 5.85
N TYR A 64 -6.34 -10.55 5.14
CA TYR A 64 -7.69 -10.97 4.71
C TYR A 64 -7.66 -12.18 3.79
N VAL A 65 -6.69 -12.26 2.88
CA VAL A 65 -6.48 -13.42 2.01
C VAL A 65 -6.18 -14.68 2.84
N GLY A 66 -5.37 -14.57 3.90
CA GLY A 66 -5.10 -15.66 4.84
C GLY A 66 -6.33 -16.08 5.64
N GLU A 67 -7.10 -15.13 6.16
CA GLU A 67 -8.34 -15.38 6.91
C GLU A 67 -9.38 -16.11 6.05
N HIS A 68 -9.65 -15.62 4.84
CA HIS A 68 -10.61 -16.24 3.93
C HIS A 68 -10.16 -17.62 3.43
N ALA A 69 -8.85 -17.83 3.23
CA ALA A 69 -8.33 -19.16 2.91
C ALA A 69 -8.53 -20.15 4.06
N HIS A 70 -8.33 -19.71 5.31
CA HIS A 70 -8.56 -20.54 6.49
C HIS A 70 -10.05 -20.89 6.68
N LEU A 71 -10.95 -19.92 6.46
CA LEU A 71 -12.39 -20.15 6.49
C LEU A 71 -12.85 -21.13 5.40
N LEU A 72 -12.28 -21.01 4.20
CA LEU A 72 -12.54 -21.94 3.09
C LEU A 72 -12.04 -23.34 3.43
N GLU A 73 -10.82 -23.48 3.95
CA GLU A 73 -10.24 -24.76 4.38
C GLU A 73 -11.08 -25.44 5.47
N THR A 74 -11.59 -24.66 6.44
CA THR A 74 -12.46 -25.16 7.51
C THR A 74 -13.81 -25.63 6.96
N ALA A 75 -14.39 -24.89 6.02
CA ALA A 75 -15.62 -25.30 5.35
C ALA A 75 -15.44 -26.56 4.51
N LEU A 76 -14.30 -26.73 3.83
CA LEU A 76 -13.97 -27.92 3.06
C LEU A 76 -13.82 -29.16 3.97
N ARG A 77 -13.10 -29.05 5.10
CA ARG A 77 -13.01 -30.17 6.06
C ARG A 77 -14.36 -30.56 6.66
N ALA A 78 -15.24 -29.60 6.91
CA ALA A 78 -16.59 -29.88 7.38
C ALA A 78 -17.43 -30.61 6.32
N ALA A 79 -17.22 -30.30 5.04
CA ALA A 79 -17.86 -30.96 3.90
C ALA A 79 -17.59 -32.47 3.87
N ASP A 80 -16.32 -32.85 4.07
CA ASP A 80 -15.88 -34.24 4.02
C ASP A 80 -16.48 -35.11 5.13
N SER A 81 -16.88 -34.46 6.24
CA SER A 81 -17.41 -35.14 7.43
C SER A 81 -18.93 -35.23 7.52
N ALA A 82 -19.69 -34.42 6.77
CA ALA A 82 -21.15 -34.35 6.88
C ALA A 82 -21.81 -34.14 5.50
N GLY A 83 -22.27 -35.24 4.89
CA GLY A 83 -22.95 -35.23 3.59
C GLY A 83 -24.34 -34.58 3.60
N GLY A 84 -24.40 -33.24 3.65
CA GLY A 84 -25.65 -32.49 3.59
C GLY A 84 -25.49 -31.05 3.11
N VAL A 85 -26.16 -30.68 2.02
CA VAL A 85 -26.22 -29.32 1.47
C VAL A 85 -26.97 -28.40 2.45
N PRO A 86 -26.27 -27.40 3.02
CA PRO A 86 -26.23 -26.02 2.51
C PRO A 86 -24.78 -25.48 2.41
N LEU A 87 -23.82 -26.40 2.24
CA LEU A 87 -22.40 -26.11 2.21
C LEU A 87 -21.93 -25.41 0.92
N ASN A 88 -22.53 -25.75 -0.22
CA ASN A 88 -22.14 -25.19 -1.52
C ASN A 88 -22.34 -23.66 -1.60
N ALA A 89 -23.45 -23.13 -1.07
CA ALA A 89 -23.68 -21.69 -1.06
C ALA A 89 -22.68 -20.95 -0.14
N ALA A 90 -22.30 -21.56 0.99
CA ALA A 90 -21.28 -21.03 1.88
C ALA A 90 -19.88 -21.08 1.25
N LEU A 91 -19.53 -22.18 0.58
CA LEU A 91 -18.29 -22.34 -0.16
C LEU A 91 -18.18 -21.34 -1.32
N VAL A 92 -19.24 -21.14 -2.10
CA VAL A 92 -19.26 -20.15 -3.20
C VAL A 92 -19.11 -18.73 -2.66
N ARG A 93 -19.76 -18.38 -1.54
CA ARG A 93 -19.56 -17.07 -0.89
C ARG A 93 -18.13 -16.87 -0.38
N GLN A 94 -17.52 -17.89 0.22
CA GLN A 94 -16.14 -17.77 0.72
C GLN A 94 -15.12 -17.77 -0.41
N ALA A 95 -15.31 -18.57 -1.46
CA ALA A 95 -14.48 -18.58 -2.66
C ALA A 95 -14.56 -17.24 -3.40
N SER A 96 -15.75 -16.64 -3.54
CA SER A 96 -15.90 -15.31 -4.15
C SER A 96 -15.35 -14.17 -3.29
N ALA A 97 -15.45 -14.27 -1.96
CA ALA A 97 -14.79 -13.33 -1.05
C ALA A 97 -13.26 -13.40 -1.15
N LEU A 98 -12.71 -14.62 -1.19
CA LEU A 98 -11.29 -14.88 -1.38
C LEU A 98 -10.79 -14.38 -2.74
N GLN A 99 -11.56 -14.59 -3.81
CA GLN A 99 -11.23 -14.09 -5.14
C GLN A 99 -11.11 -12.56 -5.14
N ARG A 100 -12.07 -11.86 -4.53
CA ARG A 100 -12.06 -10.39 -4.46
C ARG A 100 -10.88 -9.87 -3.65
N SER A 101 -10.56 -10.49 -2.52
CA SER A 101 -9.41 -10.10 -1.71
C SER A 101 -8.09 -10.39 -2.43
N MET A 102 -7.94 -11.55 -3.11
CA MET A 102 -6.78 -11.84 -3.94
C MET A 102 -6.60 -10.82 -5.07
N GLN A 103 -7.69 -10.46 -5.76
CA GLN A 103 -7.65 -9.47 -6.84
C GLN A 103 -7.19 -8.10 -6.34
N GLN A 104 -7.67 -7.70 -5.15
CA GLN A 104 -7.23 -6.47 -4.51
C GLN A 104 -5.74 -6.53 -4.13
N CYS A 105 -5.25 -7.68 -3.66
CA CYS A 105 -3.83 -7.86 -3.34
C CYS A 105 -2.95 -7.79 -4.59
N ILE A 106 -3.42 -8.30 -5.74
CA ILE A 106 -2.74 -8.16 -7.03
C ILE A 106 -2.64 -6.68 -7.41
N CYS A 107 -3.74 -5.93 -7.34
CA CYS A 107 -3.73 -4.50 -7.64
C CYS A 107 -2.75 -3.73 -6.73
N ASN A 108 -2.73 -4.04 -5.44
CA ASN A 108 -1.83 -3.40 -4.48
C ASN A 108 -0.35 -3.79 -4.74
N ALA A 109 -0.10 -5.05 -5.11
CA ALA A 109 1.24 -5.52 -5.47
C ALA A 109 1.80 -4.80 -6.71
N VAL A 110 0.96 -4.58 -7.73
CA VAL A 110 1.34 -3.83 -8.94
C VAL A 110 1.70 -2.39 -8.59
N ARG A 111 0.89 -1.70 -7.77
CA ARG A 111 1.16 -0.32 -7.35
C ARG A 111 2.48 -0.20 -6.58
N ILE A 112 2.74 -1.11 -5.64
CA ILE A 112 4.00 -1.13 -4.89
C ILE A 112 5.17 -1.39 -5.83
N ARG A 113 5.03 -2.32 -6.78
CA ARG A 113 6.08 -2.59 -7.77
C ARG A 113 6.38 -1.37 -8.64
N ASP A 114 5.38 -0.62 -9.07
CA ASP A 114 5.59 0.62 -9.83
C ASP A 114 6.36 1.66 -8.99
N LEU A 115 6.05 1.76 -7.70
CA LEU A 115 6.77 2.62 -6.76
C LEU A 115 8.19 2.13 -6.42
N LEU A 116 8.46 0.82 -6.49
CA LEU A 116 9.77 0.23 -6.23
C LEU A 116 10.68 0.22 -7.45
N ALA A 117 10.13 0.05 -8.65
CA ALA A 117 10.84 0.24 -9.91
C ALA A 117 11.37 1.67 -10.05
N ALA A 118 10.54 2.66 -9.66
CA ALA A 118 10.93 4.07 -9.58
C ALA A 118 12.04 4.33 -8.53
N ALA A 119 12.16 3.47 -7.52
CA ALA A 119 13.18 3.53 -6.47
C ALA A 119 14.39 2.61 -6.72
N HIS A 120 14.45 1.94 -7.89
CA HIS A 120 15.52 0.99 -8.27
C HIS A 120 15.77 -0.14 -7.24
N ARG A 121 14.72 -0.82 -6.77
CA ARG A 121 14.82 -1.98 -5.84
C ARG A 121 14.46 -3.33 -6.51
N PRO A 122 15.36 -3.92 -7.34
CA PRO A 122 15.04 -5.07 -8.20
C PRO A 122 14.68 -6.36 -7.44
N HIS A 123 15.20 -6.57 -6.23
CA HIS A 123 14.92 -7.79 -5.46
C HIS A 123 13.45 -7.88 -5.01
N MET A 124 12.86 -6.75 -4.56
CA MET A 124 11.45 -6.71 -4.18
C MET A 124 10.53 -6.80 -5.39
N ASP A 125 10.92 -6.20 -6.52
CA ASP A 125 10.16 -6.30 -7.77
C ASP A 125 9.99 -7.76 -8.20
N THR A 126 11.04 -8.58 -8.08
CA THR A 126 10.94 -10.02 -8.37
C THR A 126 10.06 -10.80 -7.40
N LEU A 127 10.05 -10.47 -6.10
CA LEU A 127 9.18 -11.13 -5.11
C LEU A 127 7.71 -10.76 -5.32
N LEU A 128 7.42 -9.49 -5.58
CA LEU A 128 6.06 -9.01 -5.85
C LEU A 128 5.53 -9.53 -7.19
N ALA A 129 6.37 -9.62 -8.22
CA ALA A 129 5.98 -10.20 -9.51
C ALA A 129 5.64 -11.70 -9.39
N LYS A 130 6.39 -12.46 -8.58
CA LYS A 130 6.06 -13.86 -8.28
C LYS A 130 4.73 -13.96 -7.53
N MET A 131 4.52 -13.13 -6.52
CA MET A 131 3.28 -13.09 -5.76
C MET A 131 2.08 -12.72 -6.66
N GLU A 132 2.22 -11.74 -7.54
CA GLU A 132 1.20 -11.39 -8.53
C GLU A 132 0.88 -12.56 -9.45
N ALA A 133 1.91 -13.21 -10.02
CA ALA A 133 1.71 -14.32 -10.95
C ALA A 133 1.06 -15.54 -10.27
N GLU A 134 1.38 -15.80 -9.01
CA GLU A 134 0.69 -16.80 -8.20
C GLU A 134 -0.74 -16.32 -7.93
N LEU A 135 -0.96 -15.21 -7.22
CA LEU A 135 -2.30 -14.70 -6.89
C LEU A 135 -3.23 -14.57 -8.12
N GLY A 136 -2.68 -14.25 -9.30
CA GLY A 136 -3.41 -14.20 -10.56
C GLY A 136 -3.89 -15.58 -11.03
N ARG A 137 -3.01 -16.59 -11.00
CA ARG A 137 -3.39 -18.00 -11.25
C ARG A 137 -4.49 -18.45 -10.27
N TRP A 138 -4.40 -17.99 -9.03
CA TRP A 138 -5.35 -18.26 -7.97
C TRP A 138 -6.71 -17.61 -8.14
N SER A 139 -6.75 -16.33 -8.49
CA SER A 139 -7.98 -15.60 -8.79
C SER A 139 -8.72 -16.26 -9.96
N ALA A 140 -7.99 -16.63 -11.03
CA ALA A 140 -8.55 -17.33 -12.18
C ALA A 140 -9.08 -18.73 -11.82
N PHE A 141 -8.33 -19.48 -11.01
CA PHE A 141 -8.77 -20.80 -10.53
C PHE A 141 -9.99 -20.69 -9.62
N ALA A 142 -10.02 -19.78 -8.65
CA ALA A 142 -11.15 -19.59 -7.74
C ALA A 142 -12.42 -19.18 -8.49
N ALA A 143 -12.29 -18.34 -9.51
CA ALA A 143 -13.39 -18.03 -10.42
C ALA A 143 -13.91 -19.29 -11.12
N GLY A 144 -13.01 -20.07 -11.75
CA GLY A 144 -13.38 -21.33 -12.41
C GLY A 144 -13.95 -22.40 -11.47
N ALA A 145 -13.40 -22.53 -10.26
CA ALA A 145 -13.85 -23.44 -9.23
C ALA A 145 -15.21 -23.02 -8.65
N SER A 146 -15.49 -21.73 -8.47
CA SER A 146 -16.81 -21.25 -8.04
C SER A 146 -17.89 -21.57 -9.08
N HIS A 147 -17.56 -21.52 -10.37
CA HIS A 147 -18.43 -21.92 -11.47
C HIS A 147 -18.59 -23.45 -11.54
N ALA A 148 -17.55 -24.22 -11.23
CA ALA A 148 -17.54 -25.67 -11.36
C ALA A 148 -17.89 -26.46 -10.08
N LEU A 149 -17.89 -25.83 -8.90
CA LEU A 149 -18.47 -26.33 -7.63
C LEU A 149 -20.00 -26.49 -7.72
N VAL A 150 -20.61 -25.79 -8.67
CA VAL A 150 -21.99 -26.03 -9.10
C VAL A 150 -22.12 -27.38 -9.85
N ALA A 151 -21.01 -27.99 -10.28
CA ALA A 151 -20.99 -29.10 -11.24
C ALA A 151 -20.31 -30.42 -10.82
N SER A 152 -19.25 -30.49 -9.96
CA SER A 152 -18.68 -31.81 -9.54
C SER A 152 -17.64 -31.79 -8.39
N GLY A 153 -17.37 -32.97 -7.78
CA GLY A 153 -16.54 -33.18 -6.58
C GLY A 153 -15.02 -33.36 -6.76
N ALA A 154 -14.49 -33.53 -7.98
CA ALA A 154 -13.04 -33.62 -8.24
C ALA A 154 -12.26 -32.28 -8.03
N LEU A 155 -12.99 -31.21 -7.70
CA LEU A 155 -12.45 -29.89 -7.38
C LEU A 155 -11.90 -29.78 -5.95
N LEU A 156 -12.32 -30.66 -5.03
CA LEU A 156 -12.00 -30.55 -3.60
C LEU A 156 -10.50 -30.78 -3.32
N ASP A 157 -9.89 -31.82 -3.90
CA ASP A 157 -8.46 -32.09 -3.72
C ASP A 157 -7.56 -31.03 -4.37
N ASN A 158 -7.99 -30.50 -5.52
CA ASN A 158 -7.29 -29.40 -6.19
C ASN A 158 -7.36 -28.11 -5.36
N LEU A 159 -8.49 -27.83 -4.70
CA LEU A 159 -8.64 -26.69 -3.79
C LEU A 159 -7.71 -26.78 -2.58
N HIS A 160 -7.54 -27.97 -1.98
CA HIS A 160 -6.62 -28.13 -0.84
C HIS A 160 -5.15 -27.92 -1.22
N ASN A 161 -4.69 -28.54 -2.32
CA ASN A 161 -3.32 -28.38 -2.81
C ASN A 161 -3.02 -26.94 -3.18
N LEU A 162 -4.02 -26.28 -3.77
CA LEU A 162 -3.94 -24.86 -3.97
C LEU A 162 -3.82 -24.20 -2.60
N ILE A 163 -4.80 -24.22 -1.68
CA ILE A 163 -4.77 -23.45 -0.39
C ILE A 163 -3.37 -23.49 0.29
N ALA A 164 -2.70 -24.63 0.28
CA ALA A 164 -1.32 -24.78 0.74
C ALA A 164 -0.28 -23.88 0.03
N VAL A 165 -0.26 -23.84 -1.31
CA VAL A 165 0.64 -22.98 -2.11
C VAL A 165 0.38 -21.49 -1.87
N GLN A 166 -0.87 -21.07 -1.70
CA GLN A 166 -1.20 -19.66 -1.41
C GLN A 166 -0.68 -19.28 -0.03
N ARG A 167 -0.92 -20.10 0.99
CA ARG A 167 -0.41 -19.85 2.35
C ARG A 167 1.11 -19.75 2.35
N ARG A 168 1.78 -20.60 1.58
CA ARG A 168 3.24 -20.51 1.38
C ARG A 168 3.65 -19.16 0.76
N CYS A 169 3.04 -18.75 -0.34
CA CYS A 169 3.36 -17.48 -1.01
C CYS A 169 3.08 -16.26 -0.11
N VAL A 170 1.92 -16.25 0.57
CA VAL A 170 1.56 -15.19 1.53
C VAL A 170 2.57 -15.14 2.67
N SER A 171 2.98 -16.29 3.20
CA SER A 171 3.97 -16.36 4.27
C SER A 171 5.37 -15.92 3.81
N GLU A 172 5.79 -16.31 2.61
CA GLU A 172 7.09 -15.90 2.05
C GLU A 172 7.17 -14.37 1.87
N VAL A 173 6.08 -13.72 1.43
CA VAL A 173 6.03 -12.26 1.29
C VAL A 173 5.91 -11.56 2.65
N SER A 174 5.06 -12.08 3.55
CA SER A 174 4.85 -11.50 4.88
C SER A 174 6.11 -11.55 5.75
N ASN A 175 6.96 -12.56 5.53
CA ASN A 175 8.22 -12.75 6.25
C ASN A 175 9.43 -12.13 5.53
N SER A 176 9.23 -11.46 4.38
CA SER A 176 10.32 -10.80 3.66
C SER A 176 10.83 -9.59 4.45
N GLU A 177 12.12 -9.58 4.78
CA GLU A 177 12.77 -8.50 5.55
C GLU A 177 12.60 -7.12 4.89
N LEU A 178 12.56 -7.07 3.56
CA LEU A 178 12.34 -5.84 2.81
C LEU A 178 10.87 -5.39 2.86
N PHE A 179 9.93 -6.33 2.89
CA PHE A 179 8.52 -6.01 3.07
C PHE A 179 8.21 -5.58 4.49
N THR A 180 8.78 -6.26 5.50
CA THR A 180 8.64 -5.89 6.91
C THR A 180 9.26 -4.52 7.17
N SER A 181 10.45 -4.22 6.64
CA SER A 181 11.06 -2.88 6.74
C SER A 181 10.16 -1.78 6.16
N LEU A 182 9.55 -2.00 4.99
CA LEU A 182 8.59 -1.04 4.40
C LEU A 182 7.33 -0.83 5.26
N CYS A 183 6.93 -1.84 6.02
CA CYS A 183 5.78 -1.74 6.94
C CYS A 183 6.15 -1.19 8.33
N GLU A 184 7.35 -1.46 8.84
CA GLU A 184 7.80 -1.02 10.18
C GLU A 184 8.11 0.48 10.22
N ASP A 185 8.61 1.05 9.13
CA ASP A 185 8.76 2.50 8.96
C ASP A 185 7.41 3.25 8.93
N SER A 186 6.29 2.52 8.85
CA SER A 186 4.92 3.06 9.00
C SER A 186 4.42 2.99 10.45
N ALA A 187 4.79 1.97 11.21
CA ALA A 187 4.31 1.75 12.59
C ALA A 187 4.97 2.70 13.62
N THR A 188 6.19 3.16 13.33
CA THR A 188 6.91 4.16 14.13
C THR A 188 6.42 5.59 13.92
N ALA A 189 5.78 5.88 12.78
CA ALA A 189 5.20 7.20 12.52
C ALA A 189 3.86 7.43 13.26
N GLU A 190 3.09 6.36 13.51
CA GLU A 190 1.80 6.47 14.23
C GLU A 190 1.94 6.43 15.77
N THR A 191 3.06 5.94 16.30
CA THR A 191 3.26 5.82 17.76
C THR A 191 3.82 7.08 18.42
N SER A 192 4.23 8.10 17.66
CA SER A 192 4.71 9.38 18.21
C SER A 192 3.66 10.49 18.33
N ALA A 193 2.38 10.23 18.01
CA ALA A 193 1.35 11.29 17.95
C ALA A 193 0.09 11.07 18.81
N ALA A 194 -0.01 10.05 19.66
CA ALA A 194 -1.23 9.83 20.45
C ALA A 194 -0.97 9.31 21.87
N GLY A 195 -0.56 10.20 22.77
CA GLY A 195 -0.77 10.03 24.20
C GLY A 195 -2.25 10.26 24.54
N GLY A 196 -2.97 9.19 24.89
CA GLY A 196 -4.33 9.27 25.42
C GLY A 196 -4.97 7.87 25.60
N PRO A 197 -5.58 7.55 26.77
CA PRO A 197 -5.99 6.19 27.09
C PRO A 197 -7.20 5.73 26.26
N ARG A 198 -7.05 4.54 25.64
CA ARG A 198 -8.09 3.83 24.87
C ARG A 198 -9.30 3.49 25.76
N ARG A 199 -10.44 4.09 25.44
CA ARG A 199 -11.77 3.70 25.92
C ARG A 199 -12.24 2.48 25.10
N ALA A 200 -12.72 1.44 25.77
CA ALA A 200 -13.24 0.21 25.15
C ALA A 200 -14.42 0.50 24.20
N PRO A 201 -14.60 -0.26 23.10
CA PRO A 201 -15.71 -0.06 22.19
C PRO A 201 -17.01 -0.61 22.80
N SER A 202 -17.95 0.29 23.10
CA SER A 202 -19.33 -0.05 23.46
C SER A 202 -20.07 -0.64 22.27
N ALA A 203 -20.72 -1.79 22.52
CA ALA A 203 -21.79 -2.33 21.69
C ALA A 203 -22.99 -1.38 21.67
N ALA A 204 -23.50 -1.07 20.47
CA ALA A 204 -24.93 -0.85 20.15
C ALA A 204 -25.05 -0.05 18.85
N CYS A 205 -25.56 -0.68 17.79
CA CYS A 205 -26.38 -0.02 16.77
C CYS A 205 -27.25 -1.09 16.09
N SER A 206 -28.34 -1.44 16.77
CA SER A 206 -29.52 -2.04 16.16
C SER A 206 -30.37 -0.92 15.56
N THR A 207 -30.79 -1.06 14.31
CA THR A 207 -31.97 -0.35 13.78
C THR A 207 -32.90 -1.35 13.09
N PRO A 208 -34.20 -1.36 13.40
CA PRO A 208 -35.15 -2.31 12.86
C PRO A 208 -35.67 -1.88 11.48
N ILE A 209 -36.07 -2.88 10.68
CA ILE A 209 -36.72 -2.76 9.36
C ILE A 209 -38.22 -2.48 9.59
N PRO A 210 -38.84 -1.50 8.92
CA PRO A 210 -40.30 -1.36 8.91
C PRO A 210 -40.92 -2.33 7.90
N ALA A 211 -42.01 -2.98 8.31
CA ALA A 211 -42.83 -3.84 7.46
C ALA A 211 -43.90 -2.99 6.75
N ASP A 212 -44.04 -3.22 5.44
CA ASP A 212 -45.28 -3.04 4.67
C ASP A 212 -45.66 -4.42 4.09
#